data_AF-W0SGF9-F1
#
_entry.id   AF-W0SGF9-F1
#
_cell.length_a   1.000
_cell.length_b   1.000
_cell.length_c   1.000
_cell.angle_alpha   90.00
_cell.angle_beta   90.00
_cell.angle_gamma   90.00
#
_symmetry.space_group_name_H-M   'P 1'
#
loop_
_entity.id
_entity.type
_entity.pdbx_description
1 polymer ?
#
loop_
_entity_poly.entity_id
_entity_poly.type
_entity_poly.pdbx_seq_one_letter_code
_entity_poly.pdbx_strand_id
1 'polypeptide(L)'
;MNMELLDRGRQVLRQQPFSVLLEAELTVFEPGRAELRLPIRHELKQQHGFVHGGAVSYLADNALTYAGEKLCATAQGTIAPLGAPSPSET
;
A
#
# COMPACT_ATOMS: atom_id res chain seq x y z
N MET A 1 -15.44 7.05 -17.54
CA MET A 1 -14.15 7.69 -17.90
C MET A 1 -13.04 7.49 -16.86
N ASN A 2 -13.31 7.02 -15.62
CA ASN A 2 -12.25 6.80 -14.61
C ASN A 2 -11.53 5.44 -14.70
N MET A 3 -12.14 4.42 -15.33
CA MET A 3 -11.55 3.08 -15.40
C MET A 3 -10.23 3.05 -16.19
N GLU A 4 -10.13 3.84 -17.27
CA GLU A 4 -8.94 3.92 -18.11
C GLU A 4 -7.73 4.52 -17.36
N LEU A 5 -7.98 5.52 -16.50
CA LEU A 5 -6.94 6.12 -15.65
C LEU A 5 -6.42 5.11 -14.61
N LEU A 6 -7.33 4.40 -13.94
CA LEU A 6 -6.98 3.38 -12.95
C LEU A 6 -6.19 2.24 -13.59
N ASP A 7 -6.61 1.75 -14.75
CA ASP A 7 -5.89 0.67 -15.45
C ASP A 7 -4.51 1.12 -15.94
N ARG A 8 -4.39 2.38 -16.39
CA ARG A 8 -3.08 2.97 -16.71
C ARG A 8 -2.18 3.06 -15.49
N GLY A 9 -2.71 3.53 -14.36
CA GLY A 9 -1.97 3.60 -13.09
C GLY A 9 -1.51 2.21 -12.62
N ARG A 10 -2.36 1.19 -12.72
CA ARG A 10 -1.98 -0.20 -12.43
C ARG A 10 -0.89 -0.71 -13.35
N GLN A 11 -0.91 -0.36 -14.63
CA GLN A 11 0.15 -0.72 -15.57
C GLN A 11 1.49 -0.10 -15.17
N VAL A 12 1.49 1.19 -14.79
CA VAL A 12 2.70 1.88 -14.32
C VAL A 12 3.21 1.26 -13.01
N LEU A 13 2.33 0.97 -12.06
CA LEU A 13 2.71 0.33 -10.79
C LEU A 13 3.37 -1.03 -11.03
N ARG A 14 2.84 -1.84 -11.95
CA ARG A 14 3.40 -3.15 -12.32
C ARG A 14 4.75 -3.08 -13.02
N GLN A 15 5.13 -1.92 -13.57
CA GLN A 15 6.46 -1.73 -14.16
C GLN A 15 7.55 -1.52 -13.12
N GLN A 16 7.19 -1.23 -11.86
CA GLN A 16 8.14 -1.06 -10.76
C GLN A 16 8.43 -2.44 -10.14
N PRO A 17 9.65 -3.01 -10.29
CA PRO A 17 9.95 -4.33 -9.76
C PRO A 17 9.76 -4.42 -8.23
N PHE A 18 10.03 -3.33 -7.53
CA PHE A 18 9.81 -3.24 -6.08
C PHE A 18 8.33 -3.32 -5.70
N SER A 19 7.45 -2.63 -6.44
CA SER A 19 6.00 -2.68 -6.23
C SER A 19 5.42 -4.05 -6.50
N VAL A 20 5.97 -4.78 -7.48
CA VAL A 20 5.65 -6.18 -7.73
C VAL A 20 6.11 -7.08 -6.59
N LEU A 21 7.34 -6.90 -6.09
CA LEU A 21 7.87 -7.66 -4.95
C LEU A 21 7.00 -7.49 -3.69
N LEU A 22 6.50 -6.28 -3.47
CA LEU A 22 5.64 -5.93 -2.35
C LEU A 22 4.17 -6.34 -2.55
N GLU A 23 3.80 -6.82 -3.74
CA GLU A 23 2.41 -7.13 -4.12
C GLU A 23 1.48 -5.92 -3.92
N ALA A 24 1.98 -4.72 -4.24
CA ALA A 24 1.22 -3.49 -4.08
C ALA A 24 0.09 -3.39 -5.12
N GLU A 25 -1.07 -2.92 -4.69
CA GLU A 25 -2.27 -2.78 -5.52
C GLU A 25 -2.78 -1.35 -5.53
N LEU A 26 -2.97 -0.77 -6.71
CA LEU A 26 -3.69 0.50 -6.89
C LEU A 26 -5.20 0.22 -6.97
N THR A 27 -5.94 0.67 -5.96
CA THR A 27 -7.37 0.40 -5.79
C THR A 27 -8.26 1.57 -6.19
N VAL A 28 -7.77 2.79 -6.01
CA VAL A 28 -8.42 4.03 -6.48
C VAL A 28 -7.36 4.87 -7.17
N PHE A 29 -7.71 5.45 -8.32
CA PHE A 29 -6.90 6.47 -8.97
C PHE A 29 -7.81 7.44 -9.72
N GLU A 30 -7.89 8.65 -9.18
CA GLU A 30 -8.75 9.74 -9.62
C GLU A 30 -7.98 11.07 -9.47
N PRO A 31 -8.38 12.15 -10.14
CA PRO A 31 -7.72 13.44 -9.96
C PRO A 31 -7.63 13.85 -8.48
N GLY A 32 -6.39 13.96 -7.96
CA GLY A 32 -6.12 14.35 -6.57
C GLY A 32 -6.33 13.24 -5.52
N ARG A 33 -6.65 12.00 -5.92
CA ARG A 33 -6.85 10.87 -5.00
C ARG A 33 -6.27 9.58 -5.55
N ALA A 34 -5.45 8.92 -4.73
CA ALA A 34 -4.95 7.58 -5.00
C ALA A 34 -4.99 6.74 -3.73
N GLU A 35 -5.38 5.48 -3.86
CA GLU A 35 -5.38 4.51 -2.76
C GLU A 35 -4.59 3.27 -3.16
N LEU A 36 -3.53 3.00 -2.41
CA LEU A 36 -2.74 1.78 -2.54
C LEU A 36 -3.02 0.84 -1.37
N ARG A 37 -2.96 -0.47 -1.66
CA ARG A 37 -3.01 -1.54 -0.68
C ARG A 37 -1.79 -2.41 -0.80
N LEU A 38 -1.41 -3.02 0.32
CA LEU A 38 -0.27 -3.91 0.41
C LEU A 38 -0.62 -5.06 1.36
N PRO A 39 -0.55 -6.31 0.91
CA PRO A 39 -0.81 -7.47 1.77
C PRO A 39 0.32 -7.59 2.80
N ILE A 40 -0.03 -7.63 4.10
CA ILE A 40 0.98 -7.73 5.16
C ILE A 40 1.48 -9.17 5.28
N ARG A 41 2.68 -9.42 4.74
CA ARG A 41 3.41 -10.70 4.83
C ARG A 41 4.53 -10.65 5.86
N HIS A 42 5.09 -11.82 6.19
CA HIS A 42 6.15 -11.93 7.20
C HIS A 42 7.38 -11.09 6.87
N GLU A 43 7.76 -11.05 5.59
CA GLU A 43 8.92 -10.35 5.05
C GLU A 43 8.81 -8.82 5.16
N LEU A 44 7.59 -8.31 5.38
CA LEU A 44 7.30 -6.88 5.48
C LEU A 44 7.18 -6.41 6.92
N LYS A 45 7.44 -7.30 7.89
CA LYS A 45 7.42 -6.98 9.32
C LYS A 45 8.81 -6.64 9.82
N GLN A 46 8.87 -5.77 10.82
CA GLN A 46 10.06 -5.53 11.63
C GLN A 46 10.18 -6.55 12.78
N GLN A 47 11.27 -6.50 13.55
CA GLN A 47 11.63 -7.53 14.53
C GLN A 47 10.60 -7.79 15.64
N HIS A 48 9.67 -6.87 15.89
CA HIS A 48 8.59 -7.01 16.88
C HIS A 48 7.25 -7.42 16.25
N GLY A 49 7.23 -7.82 14.97
CA GLY A 49 6.05 -8.35 14.29
C GLY A 49 5.07 -7.30 13.73
N PHE A 50 5.39 -6.01 13.88
CA PHE A 50 4.67 -4.91 13.25
C PHE A 50 5.13 -4.68 11.81
N VAL A 51 4.33 -3.99 11.00
CA VAL A 51 4.74 -3.58 9.64
C VAL A 51 5.99 -2.72 9.73
N HIS A 52 6.99 -3.02 8.88
CA HIS A 52 8.23 -2.29 8.81
C HIS A 52 7.97 -0.84 8.34
N GLY A 53 8.61 0.14 8.98
CA GLY A 53 8.43 1.55 8.65
C GLY A 53 8.69 1.87 7.17
N GLY A 54 9.65 1.19 6.56
CA GLY A 54 9.91 1.30 5.11
C GLY A 54 8.73 0.89 4.21
N ALA A 55 7.93 -0.11 4.60
CA ALA A 55 6.73 -0.49 3.84
C ALA A 55 5.61 0.56 3.97
N VAL A 56 5.48 1.16 5.17
CA VAL A 56 4.56 2.28 5.40
C VAL A 56 4.98 3.51 4.59
N SER A 57 6.27 3.86 4.62
CA SER A 57 6.81 4.99 3.84
C SER A 57 6.67 4.76 2.34
N TYR A 58 6.88 3.53 1.85
CA TYR A 58 6.66 3.16 0.46
C TYR A 58 5.20 3.41 0.02
N LEU A 59 4.21 3.01 0.83
CA LEU A 59 2.79 3.26 0.54
C LEU A 59 2.49 4.76 0.50
N ALA A 60 3.00 5.53 1.46
CA ALA A 60 2.81 6.98 1.51
C ALA A 60 3.42 7.67 0.29
N ASP A 61 4.66 7.33 -0.06
CA ASP A 61 5.38 7.88 -1.21
C ASP A 61 4.67 7.59 -2.54
N ASN A 62 4.23 6.34 -2.73
CA ASN A 62 3.52 5.97 -3.95
C ASN A 62 2.13 6.63 -4.00
N ALA A 63 1.38 6.66 -2.90
CA ALA A 63 0.09 7.35 -2.87
C ALA A 63 0.25 8.84 -3.18
N LEU A 64 1.28 9.49 -2.62
CA LEU A 64 1.63 10.88 -2.91
C LEU A 64 2.02 11.08 -4.37
N THR A 65 2.79 10.18 -4.95
CA THR A 65 3.19 10.25 -6.35
C THR A 65 1.97 10.14 -7.28
N TYR A 66 1.07 9.18 -7.03
CA TYR A 66 -0.13 9.01 -7.86
C TYR A 66 -1.15 10.15 -7.69
N ALA A 67 -1.45 10.59 -6.46
CA ALA A 67 -2.41 11.69 -6.26
C ALA A 67 -1.79 13.07 -6.58
N GLY A 68 -0.48 13.19 -6.46
CA GLY A 68 0.30 14.42 -6.54
C GLY A 68 0.59 14.92 -7.95
N GLU A 69 0.05 14.31 -9.01
CA GLU A 69 0.14 14.92 -10.34
C GLU A 69 -0.42 16.36 -10.39
N LYS A 70 -1.18 16.85 -9.38
CA LYS A 70 -1.30 18.31 -9.06
C LYS A 70 -1.52 18.77 -7.59
N LEU A 71 -1.74 17.94 -6.57
CA LEU A 71 -1.98 18.44 -5.20
C LEU A 71 -1.58 17.41 -4.11
N CYS A 72 -1.15 17.87 -2.93
CA CYS A 72 -0.80 17.03 -1.77
C CYS A 72 -1.77 15.85 -1.56
N ALA A 73 -1.27 14.61 -1.60
CA ALA A 73 -2.11 13.44 -1.36
C ALA A 73 -2.43 13.22 0.11
N THR A 74 -3.54 12.53 0.34
CA THR A 74 -3.94 11.97 1.63
C THR A 74 -3.73 10.45 1.57
N ALA A 75 -2.88 9.90 2.43
CA ALA A 75 -2.70 8.45 2.55
C ALA A 75 -3.60 7.90 3.67
N GLN A 76 -4.34 6.83 3.40
CA GLN A 76 -5.13 6.09 4.39
C GLN A 76 -4.64 4.64 4.42
N GLY A 77 -4.18 4.19 5.58
CA GLY A 77 -3.80 2.80 5.85
C GLY A 77 -4.44 2.33 7.15
N THR A 78 -5.01 1.13 7.14
CA THR A 78 -5.53 0.48 8.35
C THR A 78 -4.58 -0.64 8.75
N ILE A 79 -3.99 -0.54 9.94
CA ILE A 79 -3.24 -1.63 10.56
C ILE A 79 -4.19 -2.32 11.54
N ALA A 80 -4.63 -3.53 11.20
CA ALA A 80 -5.37 -4.39 12.12
C ALA A 80 -4.38 -5.28 12.89
N PRO A 81 -4.47 -5.38 14.23
CA PRO A 81 -3.70 -6.35 14.99
C PRO A 81 -4.08 -7.78 14.57
N LEU A 82 -3.09 -8.68 14.46
CA LEU A 82 -3.38 -10.11 14.52
C LEU A 82 -3.91 -10.40 15.93
N GLY A 83 -5.11 -10.99 16.01
CA GLY A 83 -5.74 -11.33 17.28
C GLY A 83 -4.78 -12.06 18.20
N ALA A 84 -4.79 -11.71 19.50
CA ALA A 84 -3.95 -12.36 20.50
C ALA A 84 -4.17 -13.88 20.48
N PRO A 85 -3.12 -14.71 20.62
CA PRO A 85 -3.29 -16.15 20.75
C PRO A 85 -4.16 -16.46 21.97
N SER A 86 -5.09 -17.40 21.79
CA SER A 86 -5.90 -17.99 22.86
C SER A 86 -4.99 -18.58 23.94
N PRO A 87 -5.29 -18.42 25.25
CA PRO A 87 -4.46 -18.92 26.36
C PRO A 87 -4.38 -20.45 26.49
N SER A 88 -4.76 -21.21 25.46
CA SER A 88 -4.85 -22.67 25.48
C SER A 88 -3.64 -23.42 24.91
N GLU A 89 -2.52 -22.73 24.63
CA GLU A 89 -1.30 -23.34 24.05
C GLU A 89 -0.10 -23.32 25.03
N THR A 90 -0.30 -23.86 26.24
CA THR A 90 0.80 -24.29 27.14
C THR A 90 0.82 -25.79 27.28
#